data_AF-C3ZDP5-F1
#
_entry.id   AF-C3ZDP5-F1
#
_cell.length_a   1.000
_cell.length_b   1.000
_cell.length_c   1.000
_cell.angle_alpha   90.00
_cell.angle_beta   90.00
_cell.angle_gamma   90.00
#
_symmetry.space_group_name_H-M   'P 1'
#
loop_
_entity.id
_entity.type
_entity.pdbx_description
1 polymer ?
#
loop_
_entity_poly.entity_id
_entity_poly.type
_entity_poly.pdbx_seq_one_letter_code
_entity_poly.pdbx_strand_id
1 'polypeptide(L)' 'QLCPYSCNCYGTKVDCSSLGLTAVPQGVPASTTHLYLRSNNINSISVVDFRGLNALQELDLSSNKIRTIPYGVF' A
#
# COMPACT_ATOMS: atom_id res chain seq x y z
N GLN A 1 6.93 -10.20 -11.79
CA GLN A 1 5.86 -10.08 -10.76
C GLN A 1 4.74 -9.24 -11.33
N LEU A 2 3.48 -9.62 -11.07
CA LEU A 2 2.30 -8.98 -11.65
C LEU A 2 1.80 -7.83 -10.77
N CYS A 3 1.21 -6.81 -11.38
CA CYS A 3 0.57 -5.70 -10.69
C CYS A 3 -0.62 -6.22 -9.83
N PRO A 4 -0.86 -5.70 -8.61
CA PRO A 4 -2.03 -6.07 -7.83
C PRO A 4 -3.33 -5.81 -8.60
N TYR A 5 -4.34 -6.66 -8.39
CA TYR A 5 -5.63 -6.52 -9.07
C TYR A 5 -6.27 -5.16 -8.78
N SER A 6 -6.79 -4.51 -9.82
CA SER A 6 -7.37 -3.16 -9.80
C SER A 6 -6.40 -1.99 -9.57
N CYS A 7 -5.12 -2.25 -9.27
CA CYS A 7 -4.10 -1.20 -9.20
C CYS A 7 -3.49 -0.94 -10.59
N ASN A 8 -2.92 0.24 -10.77
CA ASN A 8 -2.16 0.61 -11.94
C ASN A 8 -0.66 0.63 -11.60
N CYS A 9 0.15 -0.05 -12.40
CA CYS A 9 1.59 -0.13 -12.17
C CYS A 9 2.37 0.43 -13.35
N TYR A 10 3.36 1.28 -13.05
CA TYR A 10 4.24 1.87 -14.04
C TYR A 10 5.67 1.95 -13.49
N GLY A 11 6.58 1.18 -14.09
CA GLY A 11 7.91 0.97 -13.54
C GLY A 11 7.85 0.32 -12.16
N THR A 12 8.40 0.99 -11.15
CA THR A 12 8.39 0.56 -9.74
C THR A 12 7.32 1.27 -8.91
N LYS A 13 6.38 1.98 -9.55
CA LYS A 13 5.29 2.68 -8.88
C LYS A 13 4.01 1.87 -8.97
N VAL A 14 3.29 1.78 -7.86
CA VAL A 14 2.03 1.05 -7.73
C VAL A 14 0.97 2.03 -7.21
N ASP A 15 -0.01 2.33 -8.05
CA ASP A 15 -1.12 3.22 -7.74
C ASP A 15 -2.40 2.42 -7.52
N CYS A 16 -2.87 2.41 -6.28
CA CYS A 16 -4.09 1.77 -5.81
C CYS A 16 -5.07 2.81 -5.25
N SER A 17 -4.97 4.07 -5.68
CA SER A 17 -5.78 5.18 -5.16
C SER A 17 -7.26 5.05 -5.55
N SER A 18 -8.17 5.52 -4.69
CA SER A 18 -9.60 5.64 -4.99
C SER A 18 -10.31 4.34 -5.40
N LEU A 19 -9.81 3.18 -4.94
CA LEU A 19 -10.38 1.86 -5.23
C LEU A 19 -11.37 1.37 -4.16
N GLY A 20 -11.60 2.18 -3.11
CA GLY A 20 -12.48 1.82 -2.00
C GLY A 20 -11.90 0.74 -1.08
N LEU A 21 -10.58 0.49 -1.13
CA LEU A 21 -9.91 -0.57 -0.38
C LEU A 21 -10.15 -0.41 1.12
N THR A 22 -10.41 -1.50 1.82
CA THR A 22 -10.60 -1.53 3.28
C THR A 22 -9.37 -2.02 4.03
N ALA A 23 -8.38 -2.55 3.31
CA ALA A 23 -7.10 -3.06 3.81
C ALA A 23 -5.98 -2.83 2.76
N VAL A 24 -4.72 -2.93 3.18
CA VAL A 24 -3.57 -2.86 2.26
C VAL A 24 -3.60 -4.06 1.29
N PRO A 25 -3.47 -3.85 -0.04
CA PRO A 25 -3.54 -4.92 -1.01
C PRO A 25 -2.34 -5.86 -0.87
N GLN A 26 -2.61 -7.16 -0.91
CA GLN A 26 -1.57 -8.19 -0.95
C GLN A 26 -0.98 -8.30 -2.36
N GLY A 27 0.28 -8.73 -2.45
CA GLY A 27 0.94 -8.97 -3.73
C GLY A 27 1.57 -7.74 -4.38
N VAL A 28 1.73 -6.63 -3.64
CA VAL A 28 2.58 -5.52 -4.06
C VAL A 28 4.00 -6.05 -4.37
N PRO A 29 4.57 -5.78 -5.57
CA PRO A 29 5.91 -6.23 -5.91
C PRO A 29 6.97 -5.73 -4.92
N ALA A 30 7.94 -6.59 -4.54
CA ALA A 30 9.03 -6.21 -3.65
C ALA A 30 9.93 -5.10 -4.21
N SER A 31 9.92 -4.92 -5.54
CA SER A 31 10.62 -3.84 -6.24
C SER A 31 9.88 -2.48 -6.19
N THR A 32 8.72 -2.41 -5.56
CA THR A 32 7.92 -1.17 -5.47
C THR A 32 8.70 -0.10 -4.70
N THR A 33 8.86 1.07 -5.31
CA THR A 33 9.49 2.25 -4.70
C THR A 33 8.45 3.28 -4.24
N HIS A 34 7.30 3.35 -4.90
CA HIS A 34 6.21 4.26 -4.53
C HIS A 34 4.90 3.46 -4.48
N LEU A 35 4.24 3.47 -3.33
CA LEU A 35 2.95 2.83 -3.13
C LEU A 35 1.90 3.89 -2.77
N TYR A 36 0.96 4.11 -3.69
CA TYR A 36 -0.13 5.07 -3.49
C TYR A 36 -1.41 4.32 -3.10
N LEU A 37 -1.89 4.56 -1.88
CA LEU A 37 -3.11 3.98 -1.31
C LEU A 37 -4.11 5.07 -0.89
N ARG A 38 -3.94 6.28 -1.41
CA ARG A 38 -4.73 7.44 -1.01
C ARG A 38 -6.21 7.33 -1.39
N SER A 39 -7.06 8.03 -0.65
CA SER A 39 -8.51 8.10 -0.90
C SER A 39 -9.20 6.72 -0.88
N ASN A 40 -8.80 5.86 0.06
CA ASN A 40 -9.40 4.56 0.30
C ASN A 40 -10.12 4.52 1.68
N ASN A 41 -10.65 3.36 2.05
CA ASN A 41 -11.35 3.10 3.30
C ASN A 41 -10.50 2.25 4.28
N ILE A 42 -9.18 2.26 4.13
CA ILE A 42 -8.27 1.44 4.95
C ILE A 42 -8.41 1.91 6.40
N ASN A 43 -8.78 0.99 7.29
CA ASN A 43 -9.06 1.29 8.69
C ASN A 43 -8.12 0.56 9.66
N SER A 44 -7.39 -0.44 9.18
CA SER A 44 -6.41 -1.19 9.93
C SER A 44 -5.19 -1.46 9.05
N ILE A 45 -4.03 -1.49 9.69
CA ILE A 45 -2.75 -1.87 9.12
C ILE A 45 -2.19 -2.98 10.00
N SER A 46 -1.59 -3.99 9.37
CA SER A 46 -0.90 -5.09 10.03
C SER A 46 0.62 -4.97 9.87
N VAL A 47 1.38 -5.52 10.82
CA VAL A 47 2.86 -5.57 10.78
C VAL A 47 3.42 -6.33 9.57
N VAL A 48 2.58 -7.08 8.86
CA VAL A 48 2.98 -7.81 7.65
C VAL A 48 2.64 -7.08 6.36
N ASP A 49 1.86 -6.00 6.40
CA ASP A 49 1.32 -5.37 5.18
C ASP A 49 2.40 -4.77 4.27
N PHE A 50 3.49 -4.27 4.86
CA PHE A 50 4.63 -3.71 4.12
C PHE A 50 5.89 -4.58 4.21
N ARG A 51 5.76 -5.78 4.78
CA ARG A 51 6.90 -6.68 4.95
C ARG A 51 7.48 -7.05 3.59
N GLY A 52 8.79 -6.87 3.44
CA GLY A 52 9.52 -7.20 2.21
C GLY A 52 9.49 -6.11 1.14
N LEU A 53 8.79 -4.99 1.37
CA LEU A 53 8.88 -3.80 0.53
C LEU A 53 10.13 -2.98 0.85
N ASN A 54 11.30 -3.61 0.82
CA ASN A 54 12.58 -3.00 1.24
C ASN A 54 13.04 -1.88 0.29
N ALA A 55 12.49 -1.82 -0.92
CA ALA A 55 12.77 -0.78 -1.90
C ALA A 55 11.84 0.45 -1.76
N LEU A 56 10.88 0.41 -0.83
CA LEU A 56 9.87 1.45 -0.68
C LEU A 56 10.51 2.76 -0.21
N GLN A 57 10.26 3.83 -0.96
CA GLN A 57 10.75 5.19 -0.71
C GLN A 57 9.59 6.12 -0.33
N GLU A 58 8.41 5.87 -0.90
CA GLU A 58 7.20 6.65 -0.63
C GLU A 58 5.99 5.75 -0.42
N LEU A 59 5.24 6.03 0.65
CA LEU A 59 3.98 5.39 0.99
C LEU A 59 2.93 6.48 1.25
N ASP A 60 1.95 6.59 0.36
CA ASP A 60 0.85 7.54 0.53
C ASP A 60 -0.41 6.82 1.04
N LEU A 61 -0.70 7.01 2.32
CA LEU A 61 -1.91 6.53 3.00
C LEU A 61 -2.93 7.65 3.26
N SER A 62 -2.78 8.81 2.63
CA SER A 62 -3.65 9.98 2.85
C SER A 62 -5.13 9.68 2.56
N SER A 63 -6.03 10.39 3.23
CA SER A 63 -7.48 10.23 3.03
C SER A 63 -7.97 8.78 3.22
N ASN A 64 -7.44 8.08 4.23
CA ASN A 64 -7.93 6.79 4.71
C ASN A 64 -8.63 6.92 6.07
N LYS A 65 -9.04 5.79 6.65
CA LYS A 65 -9.73 5.70 7.95
C LYS A 65 -8.85 5.09 9.04
N ILE A 66 -7.53 5.16 8.87
CA ILE A 66 -6.54 4.59 9.79
C ILE A 66 -6.61 5.35 11.12
N ARG A 67 -6.83 4.61 12.22
CA ARG A 67 -6.89 5.18 13.58
C ARG A 67 -5.63 4.93 14.39
N THR A 68 -4.96 3.81 14.11
CA THR A 68 -3.79 3.35 14.84
C THR A 68 -2.79 2.78 13.85
N ILE A 69 -1.50 3.01 14.15
CA ILE A 69 -0.40 2.37 13.46
C ILE A 69 0.27 1.43 14.46
N PRO A 70 0.24 0.11 14.25
CA PRO A 70 0.95 -0.83 15.11
C PRO A 70 2.45 -0.55 15.16
N TYR A 71 3.07 -0.83 16.30
CA TYR A 71 4.52 -0.80 16.44
C TYR A 71 5.17 -1.83 15.50
N GLY A 72 6.26 -1.43 14.82
CA GLY A 72 7.03 -2.31 13.93
C GLY A 72 6.39 -2.56 12.56
N VAL A 73 5.47 -1.70 12.12
CA VAL A 73 4.86 -1.75 10.78
C VAL A 73 5.79 -1.27 9.66
N PHE A 74 6.73 -0.37 9.98
CA PHE A 74 7.70 0.20 9.04
C PHE A 74 9.10 -0.31 9.34
#